data_AF-W4E938-F1
#
_entry.id   AF-W4E938-F1
#
_cell.length_a   1.000
_cell.length_b   1.000
_cell.length_c   1.000
_cell.angle_alpha   90.00
_cell.angle_beta   90.00
_cell.angle_gamma   90.00
#
_symmetry.space_group_name_H-M   'P 1'
#
loop_
_entity.id
_entity.type
_entity.pdbx_description
1 polymer ?
#
loop_
_entity_poly.entity_id
_entity_poly.type
_entity_poly.pdbx_seq_one_letter_code
_entity_poly.pdbx_strand_id
1 'polypeptide(L)'
;MRREELYWEIGQIDDALIEAAEHSGAKGRVRRSRFSKRWIALVACLIVYSSTATALLATEYTKNKAAEPYIRYLTAADMELAPPVKYEADKFLQALASGNDEHVYIAVNRLVESFNDPQARELALQKLQPFLTSDSAKIAESAAFATDILSKSYQSPYLYKMADGSILFALFNNYSDYGTQNVLWRIKDDVLEPYFSFAAPSMYIKEILPSPDRKLLAVVTSSNKSEFVQILDVEKGTISPELVESARIRHGAQRKLDTWTRSDHENYSYPSQLVWKDNDTLAFEGSLAYDDTAVIENVSVTYRFKDKVMEVQPVK
;
A
#
# COMPACT_ATOMS: atom_id res chain seq x y z
N MET A 1 -15.96 40.62 -17.25
CA MET A 1 -14.77 40.52 -16.38
C MET A 1 -13.53 40.57 -17.24
N ARG A 2 -12.65 41.52 -16.94
CA ARG A 2 -11.36 41.68 -17.63
C ARG A 2 -10.30 40.83 -16.92
N ARG A 3 -9.28 40.41 -17.67
CA ARG A 3 -8.20 39.50 -17.25
C ARG A 3 -7.43 39.96 -15.98
N GLU A 4 -7.63 41.20 -15.55
CA GLU A 4 -7.04 41.83 -14.37
C GLU A 4 -7.78 41.49 -13.06
N GLU A 5 -9.08 41.17 -13.11
CA GLU A 5 -9.84 40.76 -11.91
C GLU A 5 -9.52 39.32 -11.48
N LEU A 6 -9.03 38.49 -12.41
CA LEU A 6 -8.64 37.10 -12.13
C LEU A 6 -7.28 36.97 -11.43
N TYR A 7 -6.44 38.01 -11.48
CA TYR A 7 -5.12 38.03 -10.84
C TYR A 7 -5.15 38.48 -9.37
N TRP A 8 -6.33 38.85 -8.84
CA TRP A 8 -6.47 39.25 -7.44
C TRP A 8 -7.01 38.13 -6.52
N GLU A 9 -7.60 37.06 -7.05
CA GLU A 9 -8.05 35.91 -6.24
C GLU A 9 -6.97 34.83 -6.07
N ILE A 10 -5.91 34.86 -6.87
CA ILE A 10 -4.81 33.90 -6.81
C ILE A 10 -3.56 34.66 -6.37
N GLY A 11 -3.56 35.04 -5.09
CA GLY A 11 -2.56 35.90 -4.47
C GLY A 11 -1.13 35.47 -4.76
N GLN A 12 -0.38 36.36 -5.43
CA GLN A 12 1.06 36.33 -5.57
C GLN A 12 1.73 36.42 -4.21
N ILE A 13 2.81 35.66 -4.05
CA ILE A 13 3.85 35.93 -3.06
C ILE A 13 4.72 37.08 -3.62
N ASP A 14 4.93 38.04 -2.73
CA ASP A 14 5.46 39.40 -2.87
C ASP A 14 6.91 39.48 -3.43
N ASP A 15 7.16 40.40 -4.36
CA ASP A 15 8.50 40.73 -4.90
C ASP A 15 9.44 41.29 -3.81
N ALA A 16 8.93 41.65 -2.63
CA ALA A 16 9.74 42.01 -1.46
C ALA A 16 10.61 40.86 -0.90
N LEU A 17 10.30 39.59 -1.22
CA LEU A 17 11.09 38.44 -0.77
C LEU A 17 12.32 38.15 -1.65
N ILE A 18 12.33 38.65 -2.90
CA ILE A 18 13.49 38.55 -3.80
C ILE A 18 14.58 39.55 -3.37
N GLU A 19 14.19 40.73 -2.88
CA GLU A 19 15.11 41.77 -2.41
C GLU A 19 15.78 41.40 -1.06
N ALA A 20 15.14 40.55 -0.24
CA ALA A 20 15.72 40.03 0.99
C ALA A 20 16.84 38.98 0.77
N ALA A 21 16.93 38.39 -0.44
CA ALA A 21 17.94 37.40 -0.78
C ALA A 21 19.23 38.01 -1.37
N GLU A 22 19.20 39.26 -1.84
CA GLU A 22 20.36 39.92 -2.47
C GLU A 22 21.34 40.60 -1.48
N HIS A 23 21.08 40.55 -0.17
CA HIS A 23 21.91 41.21 0.85
C HIS A 23 22.46 40.28 1.95
N SER A 24 22.97 39.10 1.57
CA SER A 24 23.82 38.30 2.45
C SER A 24 25.25 38.18 1.93
N GLY A 25 25.98 39.30 1.97
CA GLY A 25 27.42 39.33 1.74
C GLY A 25 28.12 40.46 2.50
N ALA A 26 28.92 40.08 3.51
CA ALA A 26 30.14 40.73 4.02
C ALA A 26 30.15 41.27 5.47
N LYS A 27 31.02 40.61 6.27
CA LYS A 27 32.04 41.12 7.20
C LYS A 27 31.68 42.12 8.31
N GLY A 28 32.06 41.79 9.56
CA GLY A 28 32.35 42.80 10.59
C GLY A 28 32.43 42.27 12.02
N ARG A 29 33.39 42.77 12.81
CA ARG A 29 33.84 42.25 14.12
C ARG A 29 33.23 42.99 15.34
N VAL A 30 33.00 42.22 16.42
CA VAL A 30 33.26 42.48 17.86
C VAL A 30 32.52 43.62 18.58
N ARG A 31 31.74 43.28 19.64
CA ARG A 31 32.03 43.67 21.05
C ARG A 31 31.12 42.96 22.07
N ARG A 32 31.75 42.37 23.10
CA ARG A 32 31.11 41.93 24.37
C ARG A 32 30.71 43.17 25.18
N SER A 33 29.46 43.21 25.67
CA SER A 33 29.08 44.04 26.81
C SER A 33 28.12 43.28 27.73
N ARG A 34 28.12 43.66 29.00
CA ARG A 34 27.50 42.98 30.14
C ARG A 34 25.98 42.86 29.96
N PHE A 35 25.50 41.63 29.74
CA PHE A 35 24.08 41.32 29.70
C PHE A 35 23.47 41.54 31.09
N SER A 36 22.66 42.59 31.24
CA SER A 36 21.87 42.79 32.45
C SER A 36 20.87 41.63 32.58
N LYS A 37 20.49 41.25 33.81
CA LYS A 37 19.56 40.14 34.07
C LYS A 37 18.22 40.28 33.32
N ARG A 38 17.84 41.51 32.93
CA ARG A 38 16.67 41.79 32.08
C ARG A 38 16.82 41.32 30.64
N TRP A 39 18.05 41.32 30.10
CA TRP A 39 18.35 40.78 28.78
C TRP A 39 18.48 39.26 28.76
N ILE A 40 18.87 38.62 29.87
CA ILE A 40 18.82 37.15 29.99
C ILE A 40 17.38 36.67 29.97
N ALA A 41 16.45 37.39 30.61
CA ALA A 41 15.02 37.09 30.51
C ALA A 41 14.48 37.31 29.08
N LEU A 42 14.92 38.35 28.38
CA LEU A 42 14.53 38.61 26.98
C LEU A 42 15.11 37.58 26.01
N VAL A 43 16.35 37.15 26.20
CA VAL A 43 16.99 36.09 25.39
C VAL A 43 16.40 34.73 25.74
N ALA A 44 16.07 34.44 27.01
CA ALA A 44 15.34 33.24 27.40
C ALA A 44 13.91 33.26 26.85
N CYS A 45 13.22 34.39 26.84
CA CYS A 45 11.93 34.52 26.17
C CYS A 45 12.06 34.42 24.65
N LEU A 46 13.14 34.91 24.02
CA LEU A 46 13.39 34.74 22.58
C LEU A 46 13.81 33.31 22.22
N ILE A 47 14.50 32.59 23.10
CA ILE A 47 14.83 31.17 22.93
C ILE A 47 13.62 30.30 23.23
N VAL A 48 12.79 30.64 24.22
CA VAL A 48 11.51 29.97 24.45
C VAL A 48 10.58 30.26 23.30
N TYR A 49 10.46 31.51 22.84
CA TYR A 49 9.61 31.90 21.70
C TYR A 49 10.13 31.34 20.38
N SER A 50 11.45 31.26 20.15
CA SER A 50 12.02 30.62 18.97
C SER A 50 11.99 29.10 19.06
N SER A 51 12.04 28.50 20.25
CA SER A 51 11.83 27.06 20.47
C SER A 51 10.36 26.67 20.39
N THR A 52 9.44 27.55 20.78
CA THR A 52 8.00 27.35 20.58
C THR A 52 7.60 27.71 19.18
N ALA A 53 8.29 28.62 18.49
CA ALA A 53 8.07 28.92 17.07
C ALA A 53 8.74 27.88 16.16
N THR A 54 9.87 27.27 16.53
CA THR A 54 10.40 26.09 15.84
C THR A 54 9.68 24.82 16.25
N ALA A 55 9.09 24.72 17.45
CA ALA A 55 8.17 23.64 17.78
C ALA A 55 6.79 23.86 17.17
N LEU A 56 6.31 25.09 16.98
CA LEU A 56 5.06 25.44 16.27
C LEU A 56 5.25 25.33 14.77
N LEU A 57 6.39 25.75 14.22
CA LEU A 57 6.74 25.53 12.82
C LEU A 57 7.20 24.09 12.58
N ALA A 58 7.73 23.34 13.55
CA ALA A 58 7.93 21.90 13.40
C ALA A 58 6.62 21.15 13.61
N THR A 59 5.69 21.63 14.45
CA THR A 59 4.34 21.05 14.57
C THR A 59 3.42 21.49 13.45
N GLU A 60 3.65 22.62 12.79
CA GLU A 60 3.02 23.11 11.56
C GLU A 60 3.72 22.54 10.34
N TYR A 61 5.01 22.23 10.37
CA TYR A 61 5.71 21.48 9.32
C TYR A 61 5.42 19.99 9.45
N THR A 62 5.19 19.44 10.65
CA THR A 62 4.61 18.10 10.82
C THR A 62 3.10 18.08 10.64
N LYS A 63 2.35 19.15 10.95
CA LYS A 63 0.92 19.28 10.61
C LYS A 63 0.71 19.53 9.11
N ASN A 64 1.60 20.25 8.44
CA ASN A 64 1.53 20.50 7.00
C ASN A 64 2.14 19.34 6.22
N LYS A 65 3.13 18.60 6.75
CA LYS A 65 3.39 17.24 6.28
C LYS A 65 2.24 16.29 6.58
N ALA A 66 1.41 16.54 7.59
CA ALA A 66 0.17 15.80 7.81
C ALA A 66 -1.04 16.38 7.04
N ALA A 67 -0.87 17.46 6.29
CA ALA A 67 -1.91 18.10 5.47
C ALA A 67 -1.58 18.08 3.96
N GLU A 68 -0.36 17.74 3.57
CA GLU A 68 -0.11 17.06 2.29
C GLU A 68 -0.76 15.67 2.38
N PRO A 69 -1.47 15.20 1.34
CA PRO A 69 -2.64 14.34 1.47
C PRO A 69 -2.30 12.92 1.99
N TYR A 70 -2.15 12.81 3.31
CA TYR A 70 -2.33 11.58 4.06
C TYR A 70 -3.82 11.25 4.09
N ILE A 71 -4.30 10.61 3.03
CA ILE A 71 -5.45 9.70 3.08
C ILE A 71 -5.02 8.49 3.91
N ARG A 72 -4.81 8.66 5.21
CA ARG A 72 -4.42 7.56 6.11
C ARG A 72 -5.16 7.49 7.43
N TYR A 73 -6.09 8.39 7.70
CA TYR A 73 -7.06 8.22 8.78
C TYR A 73 -8.39 8.88 8.42
N LEU A 74 -9.04 8.37 7.37
CA LEU A 74 -10.46 8.13 7.56
C LEU A 74 -10.50 6.91 8.49
N THR A 75 -10.91 7.10 9.74
CA THR A 75 -11.27 5.95 10.56
C THR A 75 -12.47 5.27 9.87
N ALA A 76 -12.75 4.00 10.18
CA ALA A 76 -13.94 3.34 9.63
C ALA A 76 -15.24 4.15 9.90
N ALA A 77 -15.24 5.01 10.92
CA ALA A 77 -16.30 5.97 11.23
C ALA A 77 -16.37 7.18 10.28
N ASP A 78 -15.27 7.59 9.66
CA ASP A 78 -15.22 8.74 8.74
C ASP A 78 -15.55 8.36 7.28
N MET A 79 -15.58 7.06 6.96
CA MET A 79 -16.03 6.52 5.67
C MET A 79 -17.54 6.20 5.60
N GLU A 80 -18.33 6.53 6.63
CA GLU A 80 -19.79 6.32 6.67
C GLU A 80 -20.59 7.31 5.77
N LEU A 81 -20.11 7.62 4.56
CA LEU A 81 -20.92 8.27 3.53
C LEU A 81 -21.38 7.32 2.41
N ALA A 82 -21.05 6.03 2.52
CA ALA A 82 -21.79 4.97 1.86
C ALA A 82 -21.91 3.79 2.84
N PRO A 83 -23.09 3.18 3.02
CA PRO A 83 -23.19 1.98 3.83
C PRO A 83 -22.18 0.96 3.28
N PRO A 84 -21.44 0.22 4.14
CA PRO A 84 -20.65 -0.90 3.65
C PRO A 84 -21.59 -1.78 2.83
N VAL A 85 -21.22 -2.07 1.58
CA VAL A 85 -22.01 -2.97 0.72
C VAL A 85 -22.06 -4.29 1.46
N LYS A 86 -23.16 -4.50 2.18
CA LYS A 86 -23.34 -5.68 3.01
C LYS A 86 -23.25 -6.88 2.09
N TYR A 87 -22.44 -7.86 2.46
CA TYR A 87 -22.43 -9.13 1.76
C TYR A 87 -23.86 -9.68 1.74
N GLU A 88 -24.40 -9.88 0.55
CA GLU A 88 -25.73 -10.41 0.31
C GLU A 88 -25.57 -11.70 -0.50
N ALA A 89 -25.48 -12.83 0.21
CA ALA A 89 -25.31 -14.15 -0.40
C ALA A 89 -26.32 -14.41 -1.53
N ASP A 90 -27.58 -13.99 -1.34
CA ASP A 90 -28.66 -14.17 -2.31
C ASP A 90 -28.36 -13.55 -3.68
N LYS A 91 -27.69 -12.39 -3.72
CA LYS A 91 -27.31 -11.75 -4.99
C LYS A 91 -26.31 -12.60 -5.76
N PHE A 92 -25.31 -13.15 -5.07
CA PHE A 92 -24.31 -14.02 -5.70
C PHE A 92 -24.91 -15.37 -6.10
N LEU A 93 -25.80 -15.93 -5.28
CA LEU A 93 -26.55 -17.15 -5.62
C LEU A 93 -27.41 -16.96 -6.87
N GLN A 94 -28.05 -15.81 -7.06
CA GLN A 94 -28.79 -15.47 -8.27
C GLN A 94 -27.85 -15.30 -9.48
N ALA A 95 -26.69 -14.65 -9.29
CA ALA A 95 -25.72 -14.42 -10.35
C ALA A 95 -25.12 -15.71 -10.93
N LEU A 96 -25.08 -16.81 -10.16
CA LEU A 96 -24.70 -18.15 -10.67
C LEU A 96 -25.58 -18.61 -11.84
N ALA A 97 -26.84 -18.17 -11.91
CA ALA A 97 -27.78 -18.53 -12.97
C ALA A 97 -27.82 -17.51 -14.13
N SER A 98 -26.91 -16.53 -14.15
CA SER A 98 -26.96 -15.41 -15.10
C SER A 98 -26.63 -15.79 -16.55
N GLY A 99 -26.02 -16.95 -16.78
CA GLY A 99 -25.52 -17.36 -18.10
C GLY A 99 -24.35 -16.50 -18.61
N ASN A 100 -23.78 -15.63 -17.76
CA ASN A 100 -22.63 -14.79 -18.06
C ASN A 100 -21.43 -15.29 -17.23
N ASP A 101 -20.40 -15.78 -17.90
CA ASP A 101 -19.22 -16.38 -17.27
C ASP A 101 -18.48 -15.44 -16.30
N GLU A 102 -18.45 -14.14 -16.59
CA GLU A 102 -17.85 -13.14 -15.71
C GLU A 102 -18.65 -13.00 -14.41
N HIS A 103 -19.97 -12.86 -14.52
CA HIS A 103 -20.84 -12.78 -13.35
C HIS A 103 -20.79 -14.07 -12.51
N VAL A 104 -20.75 -15.22 -13.18
CA VAL A 104 -20.60 -16.53 -12.52
C VAL A 104 -19.25 -16.61 -11.80
N TYR A 105 -18.16 -16.21 -12.45
CA TYR A 105 -16.83 -16.19 -11.83
C TYR A 105 -16.78 -15.29 -10.58
N ILE A 106 -17.32 -14.08 -10.67
CA ILE A 106 -17.40 -13.17 -9.51
C ILE A 106 -18.24 -13.80 -8.40
N ALA A 107 -19.41 -14.33 -8.74
CA ALA A 107 -20.30 -14.95 -7.77
C ALA A 107 -19.64 -16.14 -7.05
N VAL A 108 -18.99 -17.04 -7.78
CA VAL A 108 -18.29 -18.20 -7.22
C VAL A 108 -17.25 -17.77 -6.18
N ASN A 109 -16.40 -16.79 -6.50
CA ASN A 109 -15.36 -16.34 -5.58
C ASN A 109 -15.96 -15.58 -4.38
N ARG A 110 -16.97 -14.74 -4.59
CA ARG A 110 -17.63 -13.99 -3.51
C ARG A 110 -18.46 -14.88 -2.57
N LEU A 111 -18.92 -16.06 -3.03
CA LEU A 111 -19.64 -17.01 -2.16
C LEU A 111 -18.78 -17.53 -0.99
N VAL A 112 -17.46 -17.42 -1.06
CA VAL A 112 -16.55 -17.71 0.06
C VAL A 112 -16.91 -16.89 1.31
N GLU A 113 -17.40 -15.66 1.16
CA GLU A 113 -17.80 -14.80 2.30
C GLU A 113 -18.96 -15.37 3.13
N SER A 114 -19.68 -16.39 2.64
CA SER A 114 -20.67 -17.13 3.43
C SER A 114 -20.06 -18.00 4.54
N PHE A 115 -18.73 -18.15 4.58
CA PHE A 115 -18.01 -19.07 5.48
C PHE A 115 -18.45 -19.02 6.96
N ASN A 116 -18.72 -17.82 7.48
CA ASN A 116 -19.07 -17.61 8.89
C ASN A 116 -20.53 -17.96 9.23
N ASP A 117 -21.41 -18.04 8.23
CA ASP A 117 -22.82 -18.42 8.42
C ASP A 117 -23.00 -19.89 8.00
N PRO A 118 -23.26 -20.82 8.94
CA PRO A 118 -23.40 -22.23 8.63
C PRO A 118 -24.51 -22.55 7.60
N GLN A 119 -25.62 -21.81 7.63
CA GLN A 119 -26.73 -22.06 6.70
C GLN A 119 -26.39 -21.55 5.31
N ALA A 120 -25.84 -20.33 5.21
CA ALA A 120 -25.41 -19.77 3.94
C ALA A 120 -24.25 -20.56 3.33
N ARG A 121 -23.31 -21.05 4.16
CA ARG A 121 -22.18 -21.89 3.73
C ARG A 121 -22.63 -23.22 3.13
N GLU A 122 -23.55 -23.91 3.80
CA GLU A 122 -24.09 -25.18 3.30
C GLU A 122 -24.82 -24.97 1.96
N LEU A 123 -25.62 -23.90 1.86
CA LEU A 123 -26.30 -23.55 0.62
C LEU A 123 -25.32 -23.20 -0.50
N ALA A 124 -24.26 -22.44 -0.20
CA ALA A 124 -23.21 -22.11 -1.16
C ALA A 124 -22.50 -23.38 -1.66
N LEU A 125 -22.12 -24.29 -0.76
CA LEU A 125 -21.50 -25.57 -1.12
C LEU A 125 -22.38 -26.38 -2.08
N GLN A 126 -23.68 -26.49 -1.79
CA GLN A 126 -24.63 -27.18 -2.68
C GLN A 126 -24.69 -26.53 -4.06
N LYS A 127 -24.73 -25.19 -4.11
CA LYS A 127 -24.90 -24.42 -5.35
C LYS A 127 -23.63 -24.34 -6.19
N LEU A 128 -22.46 -24.52 -5.60
CA LEU A 128 -21.18 -24.57 -6.30
C LEU A 128 -20.92 -25.91 -7.00
N GLN A 129 -21.56 -27.00 -6.59
CA GLN A 129 -21.32 -28.34 -7.16
C GLN A 129 -21.35 -28.41 -8.71
N PRO A 130 -22.34 -27.83 -9.41
CA PRO A 130 -22.41 -27.89 -10.87
C PRO A 130 -21.22 -27.20 -11.56
N PHE A 131 -20.57 -26.26 -10.89
CA PHE A 131 -19.48 -25.46 -11.46
C PHE A 131 -18.13 -26.15 -11.36
N LEU A 132 -17.98 -27.19 -10.52
CA LEU A 132 -16.75 -27.98 -10.40
C LEU A 132 -16.36 -28.70 -11.69
N THR A 133 -17.34 -28.97 -12.56
CA THR A 133 -17.14 -29.59 -13.87
C THR A 133 -17.57 -28.65 -15.01
N SER A 134 -17.48 -27.34 -14.80
CA SER A 134 -17.78 -26.35 -15.85
C SER A 134 -16.82 -26.51 -17.04
N ASP A 135 -17.33 -26.31 -18.26
CA ASP A 135 -16.51 -26.25 -19.47
C ASP A 135 -15.48 -25.10 -19.42
N SER A 136 -15.77 -24.06 -18.63
CA SER A 136 -14.83 -22.98 -18.35
C SER A 136 -13.89 -23.40 -17.23
N ALA A 137 -12.64 -23.73 -17.59
CA ALA A 137 -11.59 -24.11 -16.63
C ALA A 137 -11.44 -23.08 -15.50
N LYS A 138 -11.55 -21.79 -15.83
CA LYS A 138 -11.51 -20.69 -14.87
C LYS A 138 -12.62 -20.78 -13.81
N ILE A 139 -13.86 -21.05 -14.24
CA ILE A 139 -14.99 -21.20 -13.32
C ILE A 139 -14.83 -22.46 -12.48
N ALA A 140 -14.38 -23.56 -13.10
CA ALA A 140 -14.13 -24.82 -12.39
C ALA A 140 -13.04 -24.70 -11.32
N GLU A 141 -11.92 -24.06 -11.63
CA GLU A 141 -10.83 -23.79 -10.69
C GLU A 141 -11.27 -22.89 -9.54
N SER A 142 -12.01 -21.80 -9.82
CA SER A 142 -12.59 -20.95 -8.77
C SER A 142 -13.61 -21.69 -7.92
N ALA A 143 -14.45 -22.54 -8.51
CA ALA A 143 -15.44 -23.32 -7.77
C ALA A 143 -14.76 -24.35 -6.86
N ALA A 144 -13.68 -24.99 -7.33
CA ALA A 144 -12.87 -25.89 -6.53
C ALA A 144 -12.20 -25.14 -5.36
N PHE A 145 -11.63 -23.97 -5.62
CA PHE A 145 -11.03 -23.12 -4.60
C PHE A 145 -12.05 -22.67 -3.53
N ALA A 146 -13.20 -22.15 -3.96
CA ALA A 146 -14.26 -21.73 -3.05
C ALA A 146 -14.80 -22.89 -2.22
N THR A 147 -14.98 -24.07 -2.84
CA THR A 147 -15.41 -25.29 -2.16
C THR A 147 -14.38 -25.76 -1.13
N ASP A 148 -13.09 -25.69 -1.44
CA ASP A 148 -12.01 -26.07 -0.53
C ASP A 148 -11.99 -25.22 0.75
N ILE A 149 -12.29 -23.92 0.63
CA ILE A 149 -12.45 -23.01 1.76
C ILE A 149 -13.72 -23.31 2.55
N LEU A 150 -14.88 -23.36 1.87
CA LEU A 150 -16.19 -23.50 2.52
C LEU A 150 -16.37 -24.88 3.18
N SER A 151 -15.75 -25.93 2.63
CA SER A 151 -15.74 -27.27 3.23
C SER A 151 -14.65 -27.45 4.29
N LYS A 152 -13.78 -26.44 4.47
CA LYS A 152 -12.65 -26.44 5.41
C LYS A 152 -11.61 -27.54 5.15
N SER A 153 -11.50 -28.01 3.91
CA SER A 153 -10.47 -28.99 3.55
C SER A 153 -9.08 -28.37 3.46
N TYR A 154 -9.00 -27.10 3.05
CA TYR A 154 -7.76 -26.30 2.98
C TYR A 154 -6.59 -27.01 2.28
N GLN A 155 -6.87 -27.61 1.12
CA GLN A 155 -5.93 -28.36 0.29
C GLN A 155 -5.39 -27.53 -0.89
N SER A 156 -6.04 -26.42 -1.25
CA SER A 156 -5.63 -25.58 -2.37
C SER A 156 -4.21 -25.03 -2.17
N PRO A 157 -3.36 -25.03 -3.23
CA PRO A 157 -2.04 -24.43 -3.17
C PRO A 157 -2.07 -22.91 -3.00
N TYR A 158 -3.22 -22.27 -3.23
CA TYR A 158 -3.44 -20.83 -3.06
C TYR A 158 -3.86 -20.46 -1.63
N LEU A 159 -3.82 -21.41 -0.68
CA LEU A 159 -4.06 -21.18 0.75
C LEU A 159 -2.76 -21.23 1.52
N TYR A 160 -2.34 -20.08 2.03
CA TYR A 160 -1.07 -19.92 2.70
C TYR A 160 -1.23 -20.05 4.22
N LYS A 161 -0.87 -21.22 4.75
CA LYS A 161 -0.89 -21.52 6.18
C LYS A 161 0.28 -20.83 6.88
N MET A 162 -0.01 -20.01 7.88
CA MET A 162 0.98 -19.21 8.63
C MET A 162 1.34 -19.86 9.97
N ALA A 163 2.45 -19.43 10.56
CA ALA A 163 2.95 -19.96 11.82
C ALA A 163 2.02 -19.70 13.02
N ASP A 164 1.24 -18.62 12.98
CA ASP A 164 0.26 -18.27 14.01
C ASP A 164 -1.06 -19.03 13.88
N GLY A 165 -1.13 -20.02 12.98
CA GLY A 165 -2.32 -20.83 12.71
C GLY A 165 -3.31 -20.20 11.73
N SER A 166 -3.06 -18.97 11.25
CA SER A 166 -3.92 -18.35 10.25
C SER A 166 -3.73 -18.96 8.85
N ILE A 167 -4.76 -18.86 8.02
CA ILE A 167 -4.72 -19.20 6.59
C ILE A 167 -5.00 -17.92 5.82
N LEU A 168 -4.04 -17.49 5.00
CA LEU A 168 -4.13 -16.28 4.18
C LEU A 168 -4.31 -16.62 2.70
N PHE A 169 -5.11 -15.82 1.98
CA PHE A 169 -5.36 -16.02 0.56
C PHE A 169 -6.02 -14.80 -0.10
N ALA A 170 -6.01 -14.75 -1.43
CA ALA A 170 -6.85 -13.83 -2.20
C ALA A 170 -8.01 -14.60 -2.84
N LEU A 171 -9.18 -13.95 -2.96
CA LEU A 171 -10.34 -14.53 -3.63
C LEU A 171 -10.17 -14.56 -5.15
N PHE A 172 -9.38 -13.65 -5.70
CA PHE A 172 -9.18 -13.52 -7.14
C PHE A 172 -7.68 -13.59 -7.42
N ASN A 173 -7.15 -14.80 -7.55
CA ASN A 173 -5.74 -15.00 -7.85
C ASN A 173 -5.45 -14.64 -9.32
N ASN A 174 -4.39 -13.86 -9.57
CA ASN A 174 -3.84 -13.60 -10.90
C ASN A 174 -4.79 -12.95 -11.92
N TYR A 175 -5.81 -12.21 -11.48
CA TYR A 175 -6.82 -11.67 -12.39
C TYR A 175 -7.02 -10.16 -12.25
N SER A 176 -6.56 -9.40 -13.24
CA SER A 176 -6.73 -7.94 -13.34
C SER A 176 -8.16 -7.50 -13.66
N ASP A 177 -8.92 -8.33 -14.36
CA ASP A 177 -10.06 -7.87 -15.15
C ASP A 177 -11.34 -7.61 -14.34
N TYR A 178 -11.42 -8.09 -13.09
CA TYR A 178 -12.71 -8.17 -12.37
C TYR A 178 -12.75 -7.40 -11.04
N GLY A 179 -11.84 -6.46 -10.81
CA GLY A 179 -11.88 -5.61 -9.62
C GLY A 179 -11.84 -6.44 -8.33
N THR A 180 -10.73 -7.13 -8.11
CA THR A 180 -10.45 -8.15 -7.07
C THR A 180 -10.65 -7.72 -5.61
N GLN A 181 -11.12 -6.50 -5.39
CA GLN A 181 -11.18 -5.78 -4.12
C GLN A 181 -9.81 -5.59 -3.44
N ASN A 182 -8.72 -6.13 -4.00
CA ASN A 182 -7.38 -6.07 -3.42
C ASN A 182 -7.33 -6.48 -1.95
N VAL A 183 -8.12 -7.48 -1.58
CA VAL A 183 -8.21 -7.92 -0.20
C VAL A 183 -7.46 -9.23 -0.03
N LEU A 184 -6.53 -9.22 0.91
CA LEU A 184 -6.00 -10.42 1.53
C LEU A 184 -6.98 -10.87 2.62
N TRP A 185 -7.50 -12.07 2.48
CA TRP A 185 -8.44 -12.68 3.40
C TRP A 185 -7.72 -13.57 4.41
N ARG A 186 -8.27 -13.69 5.60
CA ARG A 186 -7.75 -14.54 6.68
C ARG A 186 -8.84 -15.45 7.22
N ILE A 187 -8.49 -16.71 7.40
CA ILE A 187 -9.19 -17.61 8.32
C ILE A 187 -8.31 -17.81 9.55
N LYS A 188 -8.85 -17.51 10.73
CA LYS A 188 -8.20 -17.78 12.01
C LYS A 188 -9.28 -18.15 13.03
N ASP A 189 -9.00 -19.17 13.84
CA ASP A 189 -9.96 -19.67 14.84
C ASP A 189 -11.36 -19.96 14.27
N ASP A 190 -11.39 -20.52 13.04
CA ASP A 190 -12.61 -20.84 12.30
C ASP A 190 -13.50 -19.63 11.93
N VAL A 191 -12.90 -18.45 11.81
CA VAL A 191 -13.57 -17.23 11.37
C VAL A 191 -12.87 -16.66 10.13
N LEU A 192 -13.64 -16.40 9.08
CA LEU A 192 -13.20 -15.69 7.88
C LEU A 192 -13.35 -14.18 8.08
N GLU A 193 -12.32 -13.41 7.75
CA GLU A 193 -12.36 -11.95 7.78
C GLU A 193 -11.44 -11.32 6.72
N PRO A 194 -11.73 -10.08 6.28
CA PRO A 194 -10.76 -9.30 5.52
C PRO A 194 -9.59 -8.95 6.44
N TYR A 195 -8.37 -9.29 6.03
CA TYR A 195 -7.17 -9.06 6.84
C TYR A 195 -6.44 -7.78 6.45
N PHE A 196 -6.24 -7.58 5.14
CA PHE A 196 -5.58 -6.38 4.65
C PHE A 196 -6.10 -6.00 3.27
N SER A 197 -6.41 -4.72 3.07
CA SER A 197 -6.82 -4.16 1.78
C SER A 197 -5.74 -3.25 1.24
N PHE A 198 -5.28 -3.51 0.02
CA PHE A 198 -4.28 -2.67 -0.63
C PHE A 198 -4.95 -1.46 -1.28
N ALA A 199 -4.41 -0.26 -0.99
CA ALA A 199 -4.88 0.97 -1.57
C ALA A 199 -4.41 1.14 -3.02
N ALA A 200 -5.12 1.98 -3.77
CA ALA A 200 -4.65 2.44 -5.07
C ALA A 200 -3.21 2.98 -4.96
N PRO A 201 -2.37 2.74 -5.98
CA PRO A 201 -2.70 2.22 -7.31
C PRO A 201 -2.79 0.68 -7.42
N SER A 202 -2.59 -0.08 -6.34
CA SER A 202 -2.77 -1.54 -6.38
C SER A 202 -4.18 -1.90 -6.85
N MET A 203 -4.32 -2.73 -7.88
CA MET A 203 -5.60 -3.15 -8.51
C MET A 203 -5.90 -4.64 -8.37
N TYR A 204 -4.87 -5.49 -8.31
CA TYR A 204 -5.01 -6.90 -7.94
C TYR A 204 -3.77 -7.43 -7.21
N ILE A 205 -3.97 -8.48 -6.41
CA ILE A 205 -2.89 -9.28 -5.83
C ILE A 205 -2.40 -10.26 -6.91
N LYS A 206 -1.13 -10.12 -7.28
CA LYS A 206 -0.46 -10.94 -8.29
C LYS A 206 0.25 -12.13 -7.68
N GLU A 207 0.88 -11.97 -6.51
CA GLU A 207 1.66 -13.04 -5.90
C GLU A 207 1.61 -12.92 -4.38
N ILE A 208 1.62 -14.08 -3.71
CA ILE A 208 1.71 -14.18 -2.25
C ILE A 208 2.79 -15.21 -1.94
N LEU A 209 3.77 -14.84 -1.13
CA LEU A 209 4.94 -15.66 -0.83
C LEU A 209 5.25 -15.64 0.68
N PRO A 210 4.88 -16.70 1.42
CA PRO A 210 5.24 -16.83 2.84
C PRO A 210 6.74 -17.02 3.03
N SER A 211 7.28 -16.50 4.13
CA SER A 211 8.65 -16.82 4.58
C SER A 211 8.78 -18.32 4.91
N PRO A 212 10.00 -18.87 4.92
CA PRO A 212 10.21 -20.29 5.23
C PRO A 212 9.68 -20.70 6.61
N ASP A 213 9.79 -19.83 7.62
CA ASP A 213 9.19 -20.04 8.94
C ASP A 213 7.72 -19.64 9.03
N ARG A 214 7.14 -19.13 7.93
CA ARG A 214 5.73 -18.75 7.77
C ARG A 214 5.27 -17.66 8.75
N LYS A 215 6.18 -16.80 9.22
CA LYS A 215 5.84 -15.64 10.07
C LYS A 215 5.63 -14.36 9.27
N LEU A 216 6.34 -14.23 8.16
CA LEU A 216 6.23 -13.10 7.24
C LEU A 216 5.52 -13.54 5.96
N LEU A 217 4.82 -12.59 5.33
CA LEU A 217 4.16 -12.78 4.06
C LEU A 217 4.58 -11.64 3.11
N ALA A 218 5.29 -11.97 2.04
CA ALA A 218 5.49 -11.02 0.95
C ALA A 218 4.26 -11.07 0.04
N VAL A 219 3.76 -9.91 -0.36
CA VAL A 219 2.62 -9.77 -1.27
C VAL A 219 3.03 -8.83 -2.40
N VAL A 220 2.79 -9.27 -3.63
CA VAL A 220 2.96 -8.48 -4.85
C VAL A 220 1.59 -8.04 -5.34
N THR A 221 1.41 -6.74 -5.53
CA THR A 221 0.22 -6.18 -6.17
C THR A 221 0.58 -5.50 -7.48
N SER A 222 -0.41 -5.34 -8.37
CA SER A 222 -0.22 -4.70 -9.66
C SER A 222 -1.35 -3.73 -9.99
N SER A 223 -1.04 -2.69 -10.75
CA SER A 223 -1.96 -1.67 -11.29
C SER A 223 -2.14 -1.74 -12.81
N ASN A 224 -1.62 -2.81 -13.46
CA ASN A 224 -1.32 -2.92 -14.89
C ASN A 224 -0.15 -2.05 -15.40
N LYS A 225 0.20 -0.97 -14.70
CA LYS A 225 1.34 -0.10 -15.07
C LYS A 225 2.55 -0.30 -14.18
N SER A 226 2.34 -0.71 -12.94
CA SER A 226 3.39 -0.87 -11.95
C SER A 226 3.11 -2.10 -11.11
N GLU A 227 4.16 -2.57 -10.45
CA GLU A 227 4.05 -3.62 -9.44
C GLU A 227 4.68 -3.17 -8.13
N PHE A 228 4.10 -3.63 -7.04
CA PHE A 228 4.43 -3.21 -5.70
C PHE A 228 4.68 -4.43 -4.83
N VAL A 229 5.62 -4.32 -3.89
CA VAL A 229 5.95 -5.40 -2.98
C VAL A 229 5.86 -4.89 -1.55
N GLN A 230 5.11 -5.60 -0.71
CA GLN A 230 5.04 -5.36 0.73
C GLN A 230 5.21 -6.66 1.50
N ILE A 231 5.78 -6.57 2.70
CA ILE A 231 5.92 -7.69 3.63
C ILE A 231 5.04 -7.41 4.85
N LEU A 232 4.25 -8.40 5.25
CA LEU A 232 3.40 -8.37 6.42
C LEU A 232 3.94 -9.38 7.46
N ASP A 233 4.14 -8.91 8.69
CA ASP A 233 4.28 -9.78 9.86
C ASP A 233 2.88 -10.09 10.38
N VAL A 234 2.44 -11.33 10.15
CA VAL A 234 1.05 -11.73 10.40
C VAL A 234 0.74 -11.79 11.89
N GLU A 235 1.72 -12.20 12.68
CA GLU A 235 1.59 -12.36 14.13
C GLU A 235 1.57 -10.99 14.83
N LYS A 236 2.44 -10.07 14.42
CA LYS A 236 2.57 -8.74 15.05
C LYS A 236 1.71 -7.65 14.40
N GLY A 237 1.14 -7.91 13.23
CA GLY A 237 0.36 -6.92 12.47
C GLY A 237 1.19 -5.73 11.96
N THR A 238 2.49 -5.93 11.76
CA THR A 238 3.39 -4.89 11.24
C THR A 238 3.67 -5.08 9.75
N ILE A 239 3.88 -3.99 9.02
CA ILE A 239 4.03 -4.01 7.56
C ILE A 239 5.30 -3.24 7.17
N SER A 240 5.99 -3.70 6.14
CA SER A 240 7.12 -2.99 5.53
C SER A 240 6.64 -1.73 4.79
N PRO A 241 7.54 -0.78 4.46
CA PRO A 241 7.27 0.11 3.35
C PRO A 241 7.05 -0.68 2.05
N GLU A 242 6.49 -0.03 1.04
CA GLU A 242 6.46 -0.58 -0.33
C GLU A 242 7.91 -0.60 -0.88
N LEU A 243 8.37 -1.78 -1.28
CA LEU A 243 9.79 -2.04 -1.50
C LEU A 243 10.29 -1.61 -2.88
N VAL A 244 9.45 -1.60 -3.92
CA VAL A 244 9.84 -1.22 -5.29
C VAL A 244 10.12 0.27 -5.37
N GLU A 245 9.21 1.11 -4.90
CA GLU A 245 9.36 2.56 -4.82
C GLU A 245 10.49 2.94 -3.86
N SER A 246 10.60 2.24 -2.71
CA SER A 246 11.71 2.47 -1.79
C SER A 246 13.07 2.17 -2.44
N ALA A 247 13.16 1.11 -3.26
CA ALA A 247 14.36 0.80 -4.02
C ALA A 247 14.62 1.84 -5.11
N ARG A 248 13.58 2.27 -5.84
CA ARG A 248 13.62 3.33 -6.85
C ARG A 248 14.20 4.62 -6.29
N ILE A 249 13.66 5.10 -5.16
CA ILE A 249 14.12 6.32 -4.49
C ILE A 249 15.57 6.18 -4.04
N ARG A 250 15.91 5.06 -3.41
CA ARG A 250 17.27 4.83 -2.89
C ARG A 250 18.31 4.77 -4.01
N HIS A 251 18.03 4.03 -5.08
CA HIS A 251 18.93 3.90 -6.22
C HIS A 251 19.03 5.22 -7.00
N GLY A 252 17.90 5.90 -7.23
CA GLY A 252 17.86 7.20 -7.90
C GLY A 252 18.72 8.23 -7.18
N ALA A 253 18.63 8.29 -5.84
CA ALA A 253 19.47 9.18 -5.02
C ALA A 253 20.99 8.88 -5.17
N GLN A 254 21.38 7.60 -5.24
CA GLN A 254 22.78 7.21 -5.45
C GLN A 254 23.30 7.61 -6.84
N ARG A 255 22.41 7.60 -7.84
CA ARG A 255 22.71 7.88 -9.25
C ARG A 255 22.43 9.33 -9.66
N LYS A 256 21.86 10.14 -8.76
CA LYS A 256 21.38 11.51 -9.01
C LYS A 256 20.33 11.58 -10.13
N LEU A 257 19.45 10.59 -10.18
CA LEU A 257 18.28 10.55 -11.06
C LEU A 257 17.10 11.23 -10.38
N ASP A 258 16.20 11.82 -11.17
CA ASP A 258 14.95 12.35 -10.64
C ASP A 258 14.01 11.20 -10.24
N THR A 259 13.43 11.32 -9.07
CA THR A 259 12.52 10.32 -8.49
C THR A 259 11.13 10.89 -8.31
N TRP A 260 10.74 11.88 -9.13
CA TRP A 260 9.40 12.47 -9.10
C TRP A 260 8.32 11.40 -9.03
N THR A 261 7.38 11.59 -8.12
CA THR A 261 6.23 10.70 -7.91
C THR A 261 5.04 11.27 -8.67
N ARG A 262 4.47 10.45 -9.55
CA ARG A 262 3.28 10.82 -10.31
C ARG A 262 2.07 10.99 -9.40
N SER A 263 1.10 11.79 -9.82
CA SER A 263 -0.16 12.00 -9.08
C SER A 263 -1.06 10.76 -9.04
N ASP A 264 -0.90 9.84 -10.00
CA ASP A 264 -1.55 8.52 -10.00
C ASP A 264 -0.78 7.48 -9.17
N HIS A 265 0.35 7.88 -8.56
CA HIS A 265 1.23 7.04 -7.75
C HIS A 265 1.83 5.83 -8.49
N GLU A 266 1.71 5.80 -9.82
CA GLU A 266 2.37 4.82 -10.67
C GLU A 266 3.87 5.12 -10.77
N ASN A 267 4.68 4.08 -10.91
CA ASN A 267 6.14 4.19 -11.02
C ASN A 267 6.74 3.39 -12.17
N TYR A 268 5.93 2.64 -12.94
CA TYR A 268 6.36 1.82 -14.08
C TYR A 268 7.53 0.87 -13.76
N SER A 269 7.62 0.49 -12.50
CA SER A 269 8.69 -0.34 -11.98
C SER A 269 8.15 -1.71 -11.61
N TYR A 270 8.98 -2.73 -11.80
CA TYR A 270 8.54 -4.13 -11.71
C TYR A 270 9.55 -4.97 -10.93
N PRO A 271 9.11 -5.74 -9.94
CA PRO A 271 9.90 -6.78 -9.31
C PRO A 271 9.85 -8.07 -10.14
N SER A 272 10.90 -8.87 -10.03
CA SER A 272 10.97 -10.22 -10.59
C SER A 272 11.86 -11.09 -9.71
N GLN A 273 11.74 -12.42 -9.85
CA GLN A 273 12.53 -13.39 -9.09
C GLN A 273 12.45 -13.17 -7.56
N LEU A 274 11.26 -12.88 -7.03
CA LEU A 274 11.07 -12.72 -5.60
C LEU A 274 11.41 -14.02 -4.88
N VAL A 275 12.26 -13.94 -3.86
CA VAL A 275 12.69 -15.11 -3.08
C VAL A 275 13.08 -14.72 -1.67
N TRP A 276 12.60 -15.50 -0.70
CA TRP A 276 13.12 -15.45 0.67
C TRP A 276 14.51 -16.09 0.71
N LYS A 277 15.53 -15.33 1.09
CA LYS A 277 16.90 -15.85 1.29
C LYS A 277 17.04 -16.56 2.63
N ASP A 278 16.25 -16.15 3.60
CA ASP A 278 16.11 -16.71 4.93
C ASP A 278 14.72 -16.32 5.49
N ASN A 279 14.51 -16.44 6.80
CA ASN A 279 13.23 -16.13 7.45
C ASN A 279 12.87 -14.64 7.50
N ASP A 280 13.81 -13.73 7.27
CA ASP A 280 13.65 -12.28 7.45
C ASP A 280 14.04 -11.45 6.20
N THR A 281 14.82 -12.04 5.30
CA THR A 281 15.36 -11.35 4.13
C THR A 281 14.63 -11.75 2.85
N LEU A 282 13.90 -10.79 2.27
CA LEU A 282 13.34 -10.91 0.92
C LEU A 282 14.31 -10.32 -0.10
N ALA A 283 14.51 -11.00 -1.22
CA ALA A 283 15.31 -10.53 -2.33
C ALA A 283 14.51 -10.57 -3.63
N PHE A 284 14.78 -9.64 -4.54
CA PHE A 284 14.19 -9.62 -5.88
C PHE A 284 15.09 -8.82 -6.85
N GLU A 285 14.89 -9.04 -8.15
CA GLU A 285 15.41 -8.17 -9.20
C GLU A 285 14.37 -7.11 -9.53
N GLY A 286 14.77 -5.85 -9.62
CA GLY A 286 13.90 -4.72 -9.91
C GLY A 286 14.27 -4.07 -11.24
N SER A 287 13.30 -3.89 -12.13
CA SER A 287 13.38 -2.96 -13.26
C SER A 287 12.82 -1.61 -12.80
N LEU A 288 13.70 -0.64 -12.50
CA LEU A 288 13.32 0.64 -11.91
C LEU A 288 13.27 1.73 -12.99
N ALA A 289 12.10 2.35 -13.14
CA ALA A 289 11.89 3.40 -14.14
C ALA A 289 12.06 4.81 -13.55
N TYR A 290 12.72 5.67 -14.34
CA TYR A 290 12.94 7.09 -14.08
C TYR A 290 12.56 7.89 -15.32
N ASP A 291 12.32 9.19 -15.14
CA ASP A 291 11.99 10.12 -16.23
C ASP A 291 10.88 9.60 -17.17
N ASP A 292 9.76 9.16 -16.58
CA ASP A 292 8.60 8.59 -17.30
C ASP A 292 8.98 7.45 -18.26
N THR A 293 9.79 6.49 -17.77
CA THR A 293 10.32 5.32 -18.48
C THR A 293 11.44 5.59 -19.49
N ALA A 294 11.91 6.83 -19.63
CA ALA A 294 13.05 7.14 -20.49
C ALA A 294 14.36 6.48 -20.01
N VAL A 295 14.48 6.24 -18.71
CA VAL A 295 15.60 5.51 -18.10
C VAL A 295 15.06 4.33 -17.31
N ILE A 296 15.62 3.15 -17.59
CA ILE A 296 15.33 1.91 -16.85
C ILE A 296 16.65 1.36 -16.34
N GLU A 297 16.77 1.23 -15.01
CA GLU A 297 17.93 0.64 -14.35
C GLU A 297 17.53 -0.70 -13.71
N ASN A 298 18.26 -1.76 -14.04
CA ASN A 298 18.05 -3.09 -13.46
C ASN A 298 18.91 -3.24 -12.21
N VAL A 299 18.27 -3.61 -11.10
CA VAL A 299 18.93 -3.72 -9.79
C VAL A 299 18.59 -5.04 -9.10
N SER A 300 19.49 -5.51 -8.25
CA SER A 300 19.17 -6.49 -7.22
C SER A 300 18.82 -5.74 -5.93
N VAL A 301 17.69 -6.10 -5.34
CA VAL A 301 17.18 -5.55 -4.08
C VAL A 301 17.17 -6.66 -3.03
N THR A 302 17.69 -6.36 -1.85
CA THR A 302 17.46 -7.17 -0.65
C THR A 302 16.86 -6.30 0.44
N TYR A 303 15.92 -6.85 1.20
CA TYR A 303 15.29 -6.18 2.32
C TYR A 303 15.21 -7.11 3.52
N ARG A 304 15.87 -6.69 4.61
CA ARG A 304 15.78 -7.34 5.93
C ARG A 304 14.65 -6.71 6.73
N PHE A 305 13.59 -7.48 6.98
CA PHE A 305 12.37 -6.97 7.57
C PHE A 305 12.58 -6.46 9.00
N LYS A 306 13.22 -7.25 9.87
CA LYS A 306 13.45 -6.89 11.27
C LYS A 306 14.33 -5.65 11.42
N ASP A 307 15.39 -5.58 10.64
CA ASP A 307 16.38 -4.49 10.71
C ASP A 307 15.91 -3.24 9.94
N LYS A 308 14.90 -3.39 9.07
CA LYS A 308 14.42 -2.35 8.13
C LYS A 308 15.53 -1.82 7.23
N VAL A 309 16.45 -2.71 6.85
CA VAL A 309 17.59 -2.39 5.99
C VAL A 309 17.32 -2.87 4.58
N MET A 310 17.36 -1.95 3.63
CA MET A 310 17.33 -2.23 2.21
C MET A 310 18.74 -2.10 1.62
N GLU A 311 19.11 -2.99 0.72
CA GLU A 311 20.32 -2.86 -0.11
C GLU A 311 19.88 -2.92 -1.57
N VAL A 312 20.44 -2.04 -2.39
CA VAL A 312 20.12 -1.94 -3.82
C VAL A 312 21.43 -1.85 -4.58
N GLN A 313 21.64 -2.77 -5.52
CA GLN A 313 22.87 -2.87 -6.30
C GLN A 313 22.54 -3.02 -7.78
N PRO A 314 23.27 -2.38 -8.71
CA PRO A 314 23.07 -2.63 -10.13
C PRO A 314 23.29 -4.10 -10.49
N VAL A 315 22.44 -4.67 -11.33
CA VAL A 315 22.71 -5.95 -11.97
C VAL A 315 23.74 -5.72 -13.07
N LYS A 316 24.81 -6.52 -13.09
CA LYS A 316 25.86 -6.44 -14.11
C LYS A 316 25.49 -7.23 -15.36
#